data_AF-A0A6C2UAY2-F1
#
_entry.id   AF-A0A6C2UAY2-F1
#
_cell.length_a   1.000
_cell.length_b   1.000
_cell.length_c   1.000
_cell.angle_alpha   90.00
_cell.angle_beta   90.00
_cell.angle_gamma   90.00
#
_symmetry.space_group_name_H-M   'P 1'
#
loop_
_entity.id
_entity.type
_entity.pdbx_description
1 polymer ?
#
loop_
_entity_poly.entity_id
_entity_poly.type
_entity_poly.pdbx_seq_one_letter_code
_entity_poly.pdbx_strand_id
1 'polypeptide(L)'
;MEEKTHAQEEHKDPRDVILDLNFVPQWARKPPGENHYSKKEYSDERPRRDDRRPPRRDGRRDERRDDRPRRPRPEGEGRREREERPERRREPREQLKELPITVSFLPEQKRLASLVRQIHHSRRAYPLMDLASLLIHDSEGYLVKIEGNKATPDFEMFQCKKCRAVAEREEMMVQHVKSKHMADYYEKEEVETEPPAGSFPGVARCRKTGILLGPPNHHSYSEKVSEVHESRFAHLSLEEYKRNIEIVKDEELVEQWKEESRKKTIYKLKSDPEAEPVDLKKAEVDFSKEIPGLYEATHRAVLPAKVAQGLEDRNIVHAIRRVWGKESRFALTMSFSMRAAFRHMHLYLFKAGKINFVTHIKPNPVKPEDTIPSIAEVLMFLKEHPGSTRQHLLEVLHPSLDPASKEAKDALQPLGWLIERGHIIEFFNGTLSVPLGRRRR
;
A
#
# COMPACT_ATOMS: atom_id res chain seq x y z
N MET A 1 -9.50 -26.69 -49.18
CA MET A 1 -9.86 -25.26 -49.20
C MET A 1 -10.23 -24.90 -47.78
N GLU A 2 -9.25 -24.46 -47.00
CA GLU A 2 -9.47 -23.89 -45.67
C GLU A 2 -8.53 -22.69 -45.57
N GLU A 3 -9.13 -21.51 -45.49
CA GLU A 3 -8.45 -20.22 -45.43
C GLU A 3 -7.78 -20.04 -44.06
N LYS A 4 -6.46 -19.89 -44.05
CA LYS A 4 -5.71 -19.39 -42.89
C LYS A 4 -5.69 -17.87 -42.94
N THR A 5 -6.56 -17.22 -42.18
CA THR A 5 -6.44 -15.80 -41.83
C THR A 5 -5.26 -15.61 -40.87
N HIS A 6 -4.10 -15.22 -41.40
CA HIS A 6 -3.02 -14.67 -40.58
C HIS A 6 -3.38 -13.22 -40.23
N ALA A 7 -3.80 -12.99 -38.98
CA ALA A 7 -3.76 -11.68 -38.37
C ALA A 7 -2.28 -11.26 -38.26
N GLN A 8 -1.91 -10.21 -38.98
CA GLN A 8 -0.61 -9.56 -38.83
C GLN A 8 -0.59 -8.86 -37.46
N GLU A 9 0.19 -9.39 -36.53
CA GLU A 9 0.57 -8.65 -35.32
C GLU A 9 1.49 -7.50 -35.75
N GLU A 10 0.98 -6.27 -35.65
CA GLU A 10 1.77 -5.05 -35.82
C GLU A 10 2.89 -5.01 -34.78
N HIS A 11 4.12 -5.10 -35.27
CA HIS A 11 5.33 -4.98 -34.50
C HIS A 11 5.46 -3.54 -33.98
N LYS A 12 4.94 -3.25 -32.78
CA LYS A 12 5.14 -1.95 -32.11
C LYS A 12 6.61 -1.78 -31.74
N ASP A 13 7.19 -0.68 -32.20
CA ASP A 13 8.56 -0.26 -31.91
C ASP A 13 8.73 -0.09 -30.38
N PRO A 14 9.80 -0.58 -29.71
CA PRO A 14 9.97 -0.43 -28.26
C PRO A 14 9.98 1.03 -27.76
N ARG A 15 10.13 2.01 -28.66
CA ARG A 15 10.00 3.45 -28.37
C ARG A 15 8.54 3.89 -28.24
N ASP A 16 7.60 3.22 -28.89
CA ASP A 16 6.17 3.51 -28.78
C ASP A 16 5.57 2.96 -27.48
N VAL A 17 6.14 1.87 -26.94
CA VAL A 17 5.79 1.36 -25.60
C VAL A 17 6.22 2.35 -24.49
N ILE A 18 7.23 3.16 -24.73
CA ILE A 18 7.74 4.17 -23.79
C ILE A 18 6.89 5.47 -23.82
N LEU A 19 6.20 5.74 -24.93
CA LEU A 19 5.29 6.88 -25.09
C LEU A 19 3.88 6.60 -24.53
N ASP A 20 3.53 5.34 -24.30
CA ASP A 20 2.20 4.93 -23.82
C ASP A 20 2.08 4.80 -22.29
N LEU A 21 3.14 5.15 -21.54
CA LEU A 21 3.09 5.26 -20.08
C LEU A 21 2.51 6.62 -19.65
N ASN A 22 1.25 6.84 -20.02
CA ASN A 22 0.40 7.89 -19.47
C ASN A 22 -0.06 7.46 -18.06
N PHE A 23 0.71 7.85 -17.05
CA PHE A 23 0.50 7.54 -15.62
C PHE A 23 -0.68 8.30 -14.99
N VAL A 24 -1.87 8.27 -15.61
CA VAL A 24 -3.05 9.00 -15.13
C VAL A 24 -4.27 8.08 -15.13
N PRO A 25 -5.03 7.99 -14.02
CA PRO A 25 -6.34 7.31 -14.00
C PRO A 25 -7.27 7.86 -15.08
N GLN A 26 -8.17 7.04 -15.65
CA GLN A 26 -8.99 7.44 -16.80
C GLN A 26 -9.84 8.71 -16.60
N TRP A 27 -10.17 9.07 -15.35
CA TRP A 27 -10.92 10.28 -15.01
C TRP A 27 -10.08 11.56 -14.94
N ALA A 28 -8.74 11.47 -14.96
CA ALA A 28 -7.82 12.61 -14.97
C ALA A 28 -7.15 12.83 -16.34
N ARG A 29 -7.58 12.09 -17.37
CA ARG A 29 -7.26 12.36 -18.78
C ARG A 29 -7.83 13.72 -19.17
N LYS A 30 -6.97 14.73 -19.30
CA LYS A 30 -7.32 16.02 -19.88
C LYS A 30 -6.84 16.06 -21.33
N PRO A 31 -7.55 16.75 -22.24
CA PRO A 31 -7.13 16.85 -23.62
C PRO A 31 -5.72 17.47 -23.70
N PRO A 32 -4.87 16.99 -24.63
CA PRO A 32 -3.55 17.57 -24.86
C PRO A 32 -3.69 19.04 -25.26
N GLY A 33 -2.93 19.94 -24.62
CA GLY A 33 -2.84 21.37 -25.00
C GLY A 33 -3.19 22.39 -23.92
N GLU A 34 -3.84 22.00 -22.81
CA GLU A 34 -4.25 22.98 -21.78
C GLU A 34 -3.20 23.12 -20.66
N ASN A 35 -2.39 24.19 -20.71
CA ASN A 35 -1.40 24.51 -19.67
C ASN A 35 -1.83 25.67 -18.80
N HIS A 36 -2.36 25.35 -17.63
CA HIS A 36 -2.65 26.35 -16.60
C HIS A 36 -1.38 26.80 -15.82
N TYR A 37 -0.19 26.31 -16.16
CA TYR A 37 1.04 26.52 -15.37
C TYR A 37 1.85 27.74 -15.79
N SER A 38 1.49 28.32 -16.93
CA SER A 38 2.43 29.03 -17.78
C SER A 38 2.06 30.52 -17.91
N LYS A 39 0.82 30.92 -17.57
CA LYS A 39 0.37 32.32 -17.60
C LYS A 39 -0.49 32.66 -16.40
N LYS A 40 0.09 33.41 -15.46
CA LYS A 40 -0.49 34.62 -14.87
C LYS A 40 0.51 35.21 -13.89
N GLU A 41 1.17 36.28 -14.31
CA GLU A 41 1.55 37.35 -13.39
C GLU A 41 0.24 37.87 -12.78
N TYR A 42 -0.07 37.41 -11.58
CA TYR A 42 -1.07 38.08 -10.76
C TYR A 42 -0.37 39.26 -10.09
N SER A 43 -0.91 40.46 -10.30
CA SER A 43 -0.59 41.63 -9.49
C SER A 43 -0.72 41.27 -8.01
N ASP A 44 0.12 41.91 -7.19
CA ASP A 44 0.20 41.78 -5.73
C ASP A 44 -1.06 42.36 -5.02
N GLU A 45 -2.27 42.03 -5.47
CA GLU A 45 -3.50 42.35 -4.77
C GLU A 45 -3.93 41.16 -3.90
N ARG A 46 -3.53 41.22 -2.64
CA ARG A 46 -4.04 40.37 -1.58
C ARG A 46 -5.57 40.48 -1.55
N PRO A 47 -6.35 39.39 -1.65
CA PRO A 47 -7.75 39.44 -1.29
C PRO A 47 -7.82 39.72 0.22
N ARG A 48 -8.38 40.86 0.60
CA ARG A 48 -8.73 41.12 1.99
C ARG A 48 -9.62 39.97 2.48
N ARG A 49 -9.16 39.32 3.54
CA ARG A 49 -9.86 38.26 4.27
C ARG A 49 -11.12 38.88 4.86
N ASP A 50 -12.28 38.60 4.26
CA ASP A 50 -13.57 38.94 4.86
C ASP A 50 -13.85 37.92 5.97
N ASP A 51 -13.77 38.41 7.21
CA ASP A 51 -14.13 37.71 8.43
C ASP A 51 -15.65 37.52 8.49
N ARG A 52 -16.15 36.36 8.05
CA ARG A 52 -17.50 35.89 8.43
C ARG A 52 -17.45 34.47 8.97
N ARG A 53 -17.16 34.40 10.27
CA ARG A 53 -17.35 33.23 11.12
C ARG A 53 -18.86 33.10 11.44
N PRO A 54 -19.53 31.98 11.14
CA PRO A 54 -20.87 31.76 11.67
C PRO A 54 -20.76 31.37 13.15
N PRO A 55 -21.52 32.00 14.07
CA PRO A 55 -21.47 31.63 15.48
C PRO A 55 -22.27 30.36 15.73
N ARG A 56 -21.70 29.50 16.60
CA ARG A 56 -22.38 28.39 17.27
C ARG A 56 -23.50 28.96 18.15
N ARG A 57 -24.66 28.29 18.18
CA ARG A 57 -25.67 28.50 19.22
C ARG A 57 -26.08 27.18 19.83
N ASP A 58 -25.57 26.93 21.02
CA ASP A 58 -26.15 26.02 22.00
C ASP A 58 -27.53 26.54 22.46
N GLY A 59 -28.37 25.59 22.82
CA GLY A 59 -29.83 25.72 22.82
C GLY A 59 -30.47 26.61 23.89
N ARG A 60 -31.77 26.85 23.65
CA ARG A 60 -32.81 26.85 24.68
C ARG A 60 -34.19 26.78 24.02
N ARG A 61 -34.98 25.87 24.57
CA ARG A 61 -36.43 25.70 24.51
C ARG A 61 -37.17 27.05 24.59
N ASP A 62 -38.14 27.27 23.71
CA ASP A 62 -39.44 27.83 24.10
C ASP A 62 -40.52 27.56 23.06
N GLU A 63 -41.70 27.25 23.59
CA GLU A 63 -42.96 27.02 22.90
C GLU A 63 -43.45 28.32 22.23
N ARG A 64 -44.00 28.23 21.02
CA ARG A 64 -45.25 28.91 20.61
C ARG A 64 -45.60 28.64 19.13
N ARG A 65 -46.71 27.92 18.99
CA ARG A 65 -47.84 28.06 18.05
C ARG A 65 -47.66 28.80 16.70
N ASP A 66 -48.16 28.08 15.70
CA ASP A 66 -49.13 28.49 14.68
C ASP A 66 -48.69 28.93 13.26
N ASP A 67 -49.26 28.14 12.33
CA ASP A 67 -49.90 28.51 11.06
C ASP A 67 -49.05 28.72 9.80
N ARG A 68 -48.95 27.65 8.99
CA ARG A 68 -49.21 27.70 7.54
C ARG A 68 -49.57 26.32 6.95
N PRO A 69 -50.64 26.21 6.13
CA PRO A 69 -51.22 24.93 5.73
C PRO A 69 -50.43 24.23 4.62
N ARG A 70 -50.21 22.92 4.79
CA ARG A 70 -49.71 22.00 3.75
C ARG A 70 -50.85 21.58 2.82
N ARG A 71 -50.61 21.68 1.51
CA ARG A 71 -51.47 21.11 0.45
C ARG A 71 -51.54 19.58 0.59
N PRO A 72 -52.72 18.95 0.42
CA PRO A 72 -52.85 17.50 0.46
C PRO A 72 -52.39 16.89 -0.87
N ARG A 73 -51.58 15.83 -0.81
CA ARG A 73 -51.27 14.96 -1.96
C ARG A 73 -52.04 13.64 -1.79
N PRO A 74 -52.63 13.09 -2.86
CA PRO A 74 -53.67 12.05 -2.74
C PRO A 74 -53.10 10.69 -2.37
N GLU A 75 -53.93 9.94 -1.64
CA GLU A 75 -53.79 8.53 -1.32
C GLU A 75 -53.66 7.69 -2.60
N GLY A 76 -52.63 6.84 -2.62
CA GLY A 76 -52.40 5.84 -3.66
C GLY A 76 -51.88 4.58 -2.98
N GLU A 77 -52.74 3.58 -2.93
CA GLU A 77 -52.55 2.24 -2.38
C GLU A 77 -51.31 1.55 -2.99
N GLY A 78 -50.54 0.87 -2.14
CA GLY A 78 -49.38 0.10 -2.59
C GLY A 78 -48.27 -0.03 -1.54
N ARG A 79 -48.63 -0.21 -0.26
CA ARG A 79 -47.65 -0.52 0.78
C ARG A 79 -47.24 -1.99 0.65
N ARG A 80 -46.27 -2.29 -0.20
CA ARG A 80 -45.51 -3.54 -0.10
C ARG A 80 -44.84 -3.52 1.27
N GLU A 81 -45.30 -4.39 2.17
CA GLU A 81 -44.64 -4.67 3.44
C GLU A 81 -43.19 -5.05 3.15
N ARG A 82 -42.30 -4.10 3.43
CA ARG A 82 -40.88 -4.36 3.46
C ARG A 82 -40.64 -5.18 4.72
N GLU A 83 -40.65 -6.50 4.59
CA GLU A 83 -40.23 -7.40 5.65
C GLU A 83 -38.96 -6.83 6.30
N GLU A 84 -39.07 -6.51 7.59
CA GLU A 84 -37.98 -6.05 8.42
C GLU A 84 -36.96 -7.19 8.49
N ARG A 85 -36.00 -7.15 7.56
CA ARG A 85 -34.84 -8.02 7.58
C ARG A 85 -34.25 -7.91 8.99
N PRO A 86 -34.20 -8.99 9.79
CA PRO A 86 -33.80 -8.90 11.18
C PRO A 86 -32.44 -8.22 11.22
N GLU A 87 -32.38 -7.09 11.93
CA GLU A 87 -31.15 -6.38 12.19
C GLU A 87 -30.22 -7.40 12.82
N ARG A 88 -29.27 -7.93 12.03
CA ARG A 88 -28.17 -8.71 12.58
C ARG A 88 -27.56 -7.81 13.63
N ARG A 89 -27.83 -8.14 14.89
CA ARG A 89 -27.31 -7.51 16.09
C ARG A 89 -25.81 -7.41 15.86
N ARG A 90 -25.35 -6.25 15.38
CA ARG A 90 -23.93 -6.03 15.17
C ARG A 90 -23.38 -6.12 16.57
N GLU A 91 -22.60 -7.17 16.82
CA GLU A 91 -21.85 -7.28 18.06
C GLU A 91 -21.22 -5.92 18.36
N PRO A 92 -21.25 -5.44 19.61
CA PRO A 92 -20.66 -4.17 19.97
C PRO A 92 -19.24 -4.14 19.41
N ARG A 93 -19.01 -3.33 18.36
CA ARG A 93 -17.67 -3.18 17.80
C ARG A 93 -16.82 -2.67 18.95
N GLU A 94 -15.82 -3.45 19.34
CA GLU A 94 -14.79 -3.01 20.28
C GLU A 94 -14.37 -1.59 19.90
N GLN A 95 -14.48 -0.67 20.84
CA GLN A 95 -14.15 0.72 20.59
C GLN A 95 -12.66 0.82 20.33
N LEU A 96 -12.29 1.16 19.09
CA LEU A 96 -10.89 1.33 18.71
C LEU A 96 -10.31 2.49 19.53
N LYS A 97 -9.27 2.18 20.30
CA LYS A 97 -8.59 3.16 21.17
C LYS A 97 -7.74 4.07 20.29
N GLU A 98 -7.86 5.38 20.48
CA GLU A 98 -6.92 6.33 19.86
C GLU A 98 -5.58 6.25 20.58
N LEU A 99 -4.59 5.65 19.92
CA LEU A 99 -3.23 5.59 20.44
C LEU A 99 -2.54 6.93 20.29
N PRO A 100 -1.67 7.33 21.24
CA PRO A 100 -0.88 8.55 21.16
C PRO A 100 0.33 8.34 20.22
N ILE A 101 0.07 8.01 18.96
CA ILE A 101 1.08 7.78 17.93
C ILE A 101 0.93 8.75 16.76
N THR A 102 2.08 9.17 16.22
CA THR A 102 2.18 9.95 15.00
C THR A 102 2.64 9.05 13.87
N VAL A 103 1.82 8.93 12.84
CA VAL A 103 2.15 8.14 11.64
C VAL A 103 2.55 9.11 10.52
N SER A 104 3.67 8.82 9.86
CA SER A 104 4.17 9.52 8.69
C SER A 104 4.60 8.53 7.62
N PHE A 105 4.58 8.95 6.35
CA PHE A 105 4.96 8.10 5.23
C PHE A 105 6.28 8.60 4.63
N LEU A 106 7.17 7.67 4.33
CA LEU A 106 8.48 7.93 3.75
C LEU A 106 8.61 7.16 2.43
N PRO A 107 9.33 7.69 1.43
CA PRO A 107 9.54 6.98 0.19
C PRO A 107 10.50 5.80 0.41
N GLU A 108 10.20 4.66 -0.22
CA GLU A 108 11.10 3.52 -0.25
C GLU A 108 12.29 3.81 -1.18
N GLN A 109 13.52 3.52 -0.73
CA GLN A 109 14.73 4.02 -1.40
C GLN A 109 14.93 3.43 -2.80
N LYS A 110 14.58 2.16 -3.02
CA LYS A 110 14.79 1.48 -4.32
C LYS A 110 13.81 1.99 -5.36
N ARG A 111 12.54 2.15 -4.99
CA ARG A 111 11.48 2.75 -5.80
C ARG A 111 11.78 4.22 -6.09
N LEU A 112 12.20 4.98 -5.09
CA LEU A 112 12.60 6.38 -5.29
C LEU A 112 13.77 6.49 -6.28
N ALA A 113 14.83 5.69 -6.12
CA ALA A 113 15.96 5.69 -7.04
C ALA A 113 15.55 5.32 -8.47
N SER A 114 14.62 4.38 -8.63
CA SER A 114 14.08 3.98 -9.95
C SER A 114 13.29 5.11 -10.59
N LEU A 115 12.43 5.81 -9.83
CA LEU A 115 11.73 7.01 -10.30
C LEU A 115 12.71 8.11 -10.71
N VAL A 116 13.77 8.35 -9.94
CA VAL A 116 14.77 9.36 -10.27
C VAL A 116 15.47 9.02 -11.58
N ARG A 117 15.87 7.76 -11.80
CA ARG A 117 16.46 7.32 -13.09
C ARG A 117 15.51 7.57 -14.27
N GLN A 118 14.21 7.34 -14.10
CA GLN A 118 13.22 7.64 -15.13
C GLN A 118 13.13 9.15 -15.43
N ILE A 119 13.18 10.00 -14.39
CA ILE A 119 13.21 11.46 -14.55
C ILE A 119 14.49 11.92 -15.26
N HIS A 120 15.64 11.32 -14.95
CA HIS A 120 16.90 11.60 -15.67
C HIS A 120 16.78 11.25 -17.16
N HIS A 121 16.20 10.09 -17.49
CA HIS A 121 16.08 9.63 -18.87
C HIS A 121 15.07 10.47 -19.66
N SER A 122 13.93 10.82 -19.06
CA SER A 122 12.89 11.56 -19.78
C SER A 122 13.23 13.03 -19.97
N ARG A 123 14.09 13.62 -19.11
CA ARG A 123 14.46 15.06 -19.14
C ARG A 123 13.24 16.00 -19.07
N ARG A 124 12.11 15.49 -18.58
CA ARG A 124 10.86 16.23 -18.41
C ARG A 124 10.67 16.68 -16.97
N ALA A 125 9.86 17.73 -16.80
CA ALA A 125 9.44 18.24 -15.50
C ALA A 125 8.11 17.59 -15.06
N TYR A 126 8.12 16.99 -13.87
CA TYR A 126 6.94 16.32 -13.28
C TYR A 126 6.45 17.06 -12.04
N PRO A 127 5.13 17.13 -11.81
CA PRO A 127 4.58 17.66 -10.56
C PRO A 127 5.03 16.80 -9.36
N LEU A 128 5.57 17.45 -8.33
CA LEU A 128 6.05 16.78 -7.11
C LEU A 128 4.92 15.99 -6.42
N MET A 129 3.70 16.53 -6.43
CA MET A 129 2.55 15.90 -5.78
C MET A 129 2.13 14.61 -6.48
N ASP A 130 2.23 14.57 -7.80
CA ASP A 130 1.84 13.40 -8.60
C ASP A 130 2.87 12.28 -8.45
N LEU A 131 4.16 12.61 -8.34
CA LEU A 131 5.19 11.64 -7.98
C LEU A 131 4.97 11.06 -6.57
N ALA A 132 4.53 11.90 -5.63
CA ALA A 132 4.26 11.48 -4.26
C ALA A 132 3.01 10.59 -4.17
N SER A 133 1.94 10.91 -4.91
CA SER A 133 0.73 10.08 -4.95
C SER A 133 0.99 8.73 -5.59
N LEU A 134 1.83 8.66 -6.63
CA LEU A 134 2.25 7.41 -7.25
C LEU A 134 2.90 6.46 -6.23
N LEU A 135 3.81 6.98 -5.41
CA LEU A 135 4.49 6.17 -4.38
C LEU A 135 3.56 5.69 -3.27
N ILE A 136 2.52 6.45 -2.93
CA ILE A 136 1.51 6.04 -1.94
C ILE A 136 0.58 4.98 -2.54
N HIS A 137 0.20 5.08 -3.81
CA HIS A 137 -0.67 4.07 -4.40
C HIS A 137 0.03 2.72 -4.66
N ASP A 138 1.36 2.70 -4.71
CA ASP A 138 2.14 1.46 -4.78
C ASP A 138 2.46 0.91 -3.38
N SER A 139 2.03 -0.34 -3.10
CA SER A 139 2.33 -1.05 -1.85
C SER A 139 3.83 -1.31 -1.60
N GLU A 140 4.69 -1.10 -2.58
CA GLU A 140 6.16 -1.17 -2.43
C GLU A 140 6.82 0.21 -2.45
N GLY A 141 6.06 1.27 -2.74
CA GLY A 141 6.58 2.62 -2.94
C GLY A 141 6.89 3.38 -1.65
N TYR A 142 6.35 2.94 -0.51
CA TYR A 142 6.43 3.68 0.75
C TYR A 142 6.75 2.81 1.95
N LEU A 143 7.36 3.46 2.94
CA LEU A 143 7.56 2.97 4.29
C LEU A 143 6.64 3.75 5.23
N VAL A 144 6.11 3.05 6.22
CA VAL A 144 5.32 3.66 7.30
C VAL A 144 6.26 3.90 8.46
N LYS A 145 6.31 5.14 8.93
CA LYS A 145 7.05 5.54 10.12
C LYS A 145 6.06 5.88 11.22
N ILE A 146 6.16 5.14 12.32
CA ILE A 146 5.33 5.32 13.52
C ILE A 146 6.23 5.86 14.62
N GLU A 147 5.85 6.97 15.22
CA GLU A 147 6.54 7.57 16.37
C GLU A 147 5.55 7.75 17.53
N GLY A 148 5.96 7.38 18.73
CA GLY A 148 5.26 7.78 19.96
C GLY A 148 5.14 9.30 20.02
N ASN A 149 4.00 9.80 20.46
CA ASN A 149 3.79 11.23 20.60
C ASN A 149 4.73 11.78 21.69
N LYS A 150 5.33 12.95 21.43
CA LYS A 150 6.18 13.67 22.40
C LYS A 150 5.45 14.00 23.70
N ALA A 151 4.11 14.08 23.67
CA ALA A 151 3.28 14.32 24.83
C ALA A 151 3.17 13.12 25.80
N THR A 152 3.49 11.91 25.33
CA THR A 152 3.47 10.67 26.12
C THR A 152 4.77 9.91 25.87
N PRO A 153 5.89 10.36 26.45
CA PRO A 153 7.19 9.76 26.24
C PRO A 153 7.26 8.31 26.72
N ASP A 154 6.42 7.90 27.66
CA ASP A 154 6.40 6.54 28.23
C ASP A 154 5.70 5.51 27.31
N PHE A 155 5.14 5.94 26.18
CA PHE A 155 4.49 5.02 25.25
C PHE A 155 5.54 4.32 24.38
N GLU A 156 5.79 3.05 24.68
CA GLU A 156 6.63 2.15 23.91
C GLU A 156 5.77 1.21 23.03
N MET A 157 6.33 0.81 21.90
CA MET A 157 5.75 -0.19 21.00
C MET A 157 6.76 -1.31 20.79
N PHE A 158 6.28 -2.53 20.59
CA PHE A 158 7.16 -3.65 20.30
C PHE A 158 7.31 -3.79 18.80
N GLN A 159 8.55 -3.85 18.32
CA GLN A 159 8.87 -4.09 16.91
C GLN A 159 9.58 -5.45 16.75
N CYS A 160 9.10 -6.27 15.82
CA CYS A 160 9.78 -7.51 15.44
C CYS A 160 11.07 -7.19 14.67
N LYS A 161 12.20 -7.80 15.06
CA LYS A 161 13.50 -7.59 14.41
C LYS A 161 13.57 -8.19 13.00
N LYS A 162 12.82 -9.27 12.72
CA LYS A 162 12.80 -9.95 11.42
C LYS A 162 11.92 -9.25 10.39
N CYS A 163 10.61 -9.20 10.64
CA CYS A 163 9.64 -8.68 9.66
C CYS A 163 9.32 -7.19 9.83
N ARG A 164 9.83 -6.53 10.88
CA ARG A 164 9.52 -5.13 11.23
C ARG A 164 8.06 -4.85 11.59
N ALA A 165 7.23 -5.87 11.81
CA ALA A 165 5.87 -5.70 12.33
C ALA A 165 5.88 -5.02 13.71
N VAL A 166 4.79 -4.34 14.04
CA VAL A 166 4.68 -3.53 15.26
C VAL A 166 3.38 -3.85 15.99
N ALA A 167 3.45 -3.92 17.33
CA ALA A 167 2.29 -4.10 18.21
C ALA A 167 2.36 -3.15 19.42
N GLU A 168 1.19 -2.76 19.95
CA GLU A 168 1.06 -2.00 21.21
C GLU A 168 1.40 -2.88 22.40
N ARG A 169 0.92 -4.13 22.40
CA ARG A 169 1.08 -5.08 23.51
C ARG A 169 2.14 -6.14 23.19
N GLU A 170 2.91 -6.48 24.20
CA GLU A 170 3.94 -7.52 24.13
C GLU A 170 3.32 -8.89 23.78
N GLU A 171 2.20 -9.25 24.42
CA GLU A 171 1.46 -10.51 24.16
C GLU A 171 1.13 -10.70 22.68
N MET A 172 0.71 -9.62 22.00
CA MET A 172 0.39 -9.65 20.58
C MET A 172 1.64 -9.86 19.73
N MET A 173 2.78 -9.27 20.13
CA MET A 173 4.05 -9.49 19.44
C MET A 173 4.55 -10.92 19.63
N VAL A 174 4.42 -11.49 20.83
CA VAL A 174 4.77 -12.89 21.11
C VAL A 174 3.94 -13.84 20.24
N GLN A 175 2.62 -13.63 20.15
CA GLN A 175 1.74 -14.41 19.28
C GLN A 175 2.07 -14.25 17.80
N HIS A 176 2.41 -13.03 17.36
CA HIS A 176 2.83 -12.76 15.99
C HIS A 176 4.11 -13.52 15.63
N VAL A 177 5.13 -13.47 16.51
CA VAL A 177 6.40 -14.16 16.30
C VAL A 177 6.19 -15.68 16.32
N LYS A 178 5.39 -16.19 17.26
CA LYS A 178 5.02 -17.61 17.33
C LYS A 178 4.34 -18.10 16.05
N SER A 179 3.36 -17.37 15.53
CA SER A 179 2.59 -17.80 14.36
C SER A 179 3.34 -17.63 13.03
N LYS A 180 4.06 -16.53 12.82
CA LYS A 180 4.68 -16.21 11.52
C LYS A 180 6.13 -16.65 11.39
N HIS A 181 6.91 -16.65 12.47
CA HIS A 181 8.34 -16.91 12.41
C HIS A 181 8.74 -18.32 12.84
N MET A 182 7.82 -19.13 13.39
CA MET A 182 8.14 -20.50 13.78
C MET A 182 8.64 -21.35 12.59
N ALA A 183 8.04 -21.19 11.40
CA ALA A 183 8.47 -21.87 10.18
C ALA A 183 9.87 -21.44 9.66
N ASP A 184 10.35 -20.27 10.09
CA ASP A 184 11.69 -19.80 9.76
C ASP A 184 12.77 -20.48 10.63
N TYR A 185 12.39 -20.97 11.82
CA TYR A 185 13.31 -21.58 12.80
C TYR A 185 13.26 -23.09 12.79
N TYR A 186 12.07 -23.67 12.56
CA TYR A 186 11.89 -25.11 12.53
C TYR A 186 11.52 -25.59 11.13
N GLU A 187 12.17 -26.66 10.70
CA GLU A 187 11.75 -27.45 9.56
C GLU A 187 10.82 -28.56 10.04
N LYS A 188 9.67 -28.68 9.38
CA LYS A 188 8.68 -29.72 9.66
C LYS A 188 9.05 -30.94 8.82
N GLU A 189 9.56 -31.99 9.44
CA GLU A 189 9.77 -33.28 8.80
C GLU A 189 8.74 -34.29 9.30
N GLU A 190 8.09 -34.98 8.37
CA GLU A 190 7.22 -36.12 8.71
C GLU A 190 8.10 -37.36 8.67
N VAL A 191 8.43 -37.90 9.86
CA VAL A 191 9.27 -39.09 10.01
C VAL A 191 8.36 -40.29 10.26
N GLU A 192 8.58 -41.35 9.48
CA GLU A 192 7.95 -42.64 9.70
C GLU A 192 8.62 -43.35 10.87
N THR A 193 7.99 -43.35 12.04
CA THR A 193 8.49 -44.06 13.22
C THR A 193 8.06 -45.52 13.22
N GLU A 194 8.82 -46.38 13.90
CA GLU A 194 8.52 -47.81 14.02
C GLU A 194 7.12 -48.05 14.59
N PRO A 195 6.39 -49.06 14.07
CA PRO A 195 5.04 -49.36 14.52
C PRO A 195 5.03 -49.65 16.02
N PRO A 196 4.05 -49.13 16.78
CA PRO A 196 4.01 -49.32 18.22
C PRO A 196 3.92 -50.83 18.54
N ALA A 197 4.94 -51.36 19.19
CA ALA A 197 5.00 -52.77 19.58
C ALA A 197 4.09 -53.01 20.79
N GLY A 198 3.05 -53.81 20.61
CA GLY A 198 2.10 -54.18 21.67
C GLY A 198 0.92 -54.97 21.14
N SER A 199 0.36 -55.84 21.99
CA SER A 199 -0.94 -56.46 21.73
C SER A 199 -2.04 -55.43 22.03
N PHE A 200 -2.77 -55.01 21.00
CA PHE A 200 -3.83 -54.00 21.12
C PHE A 200 -5.20 -54.69 20.99
N PRO A 201 -5.91 -54.93 22.11
CA PRO A 201 -7.18 -55.64 22.09
C PRO A 201 -8.36 -54.82 21.52
N GLY A 202 -8.12 -53.58 21.08
CA GLY A 202 -9.10 -52.70 20.42
C GLY A 202 -8.63 -51.25 20.31
N VAL A 203 -9.20 -50.50 19.35
CA VAL A 203 -8.90 -49.08 19.11
C VAL A 203 -10.11 -48.23 19.51
N ALA A 204 -9.84 -47.13 20.21
CA ALA A 204 -10.86 -46.14 20.50
C ALA A 204 -11.15 -45.29 19.26
N ARG A 205 -12.43 -45.18 18.90
CA ARG A 205 -12.94 -44.38 17.79
C ARG A 205 -13.93 -43.35 18.32
N CYS A 206 -13.86 -42.13 17.80
CA CYS A 206 -14.89 -41.13 18.08
C CYS A 206 -16.20 -41.49 17.35
N ARG A 207 -17.31 -41.64 18.07
CA ARG A 207 -18.62 -42.00 17.48
C ARG A 207 -19.17 -40.94 16.52
N LYS A 208 -18.78 -39.67 16.70
CA LYS A 208 -19.27 -38.55 15.87
C LYS A 208 -18.45 -38.32 14.60
N THR A 209 -17.15 -38.55 14.63
CA THR A 209 -16.24 -38.23 13.50
C THR A 209 -15.61 -39.45 12.85
N GLY A 210 -15.69 -40.62 13.47
CA GLY A 210 -15.03 -41.83 13.00
C GLY A 210 -13.50 -41.82 13.14
N ILE A 211 -12.91 -40.77 13.71
CA ILE A 211 -11.44 -40.66 13.85
C ILE A 211 -10.93 -41.69 14.86
N LEU A 212 -9.83 -42.36 14.50
CA LEU A 212 -9.12 -43.33 15.34
C LEU A 212 -8.20 -42.59 16.32
N LEU A 213 -8.56 -42.67 17.60
CA LEU A 213 -7.85 -42.01 18.72
C LEU A 213 -6.71 -42.89 19.25
N GLY A 214 -6.77 -44.20 18.98
CA GLY A 214 -5.78 -45.19 19.38
C GLY A 214 -6.24 -46.10 20.52
N PRO A 215 -5.45 -47.12 20.89
CA PRO A 215 -5.77 -48.06 21.95
C PRO A 215 -5.79 -47.37 23.33
N PRO A 216 -6.75 -47.69 24.21
CA PRO A 216 -6.82 -47.11 25.56
C PRO A 216 -5.56 -47.29 26.41
N ASN A 217 -4.74 -48.30 26.10
CA ASN A 217 -3.52 -48.65 26.84
C ASN A 217 -2.26 -47.93 26.32
N HIS A 218 -2.36 -47.09 25.29
CA HIS A 218 -1.20 -46.43 24.68
C HIS A 218 -1.10 -44.96 25.11
N HIS A 219 0.12 -44.48 25.36
CA HIS A 219 0.38 -43.11 25.83
C HIS A 219 -0.09 -42.04 24.82
N SER A 220 -0.12 -42.35 23.53
CA SER A 220 -0.61 -41.42 22.51
C SER A 220 -2.14 -41.24 22.52
N TYR A 221 -2.90 -42.11 23.20
CA TYR A 221 -4.36 -42.03 23.26
C TYR A 221 -4.82 -40.75 23.97
N SER A 222 -4.22 -40.41 25.11
CA SER A 222 -4.59 -39.20 25.86
C SER A 222 -4.28 -37.93 25.07
N GLU A 223 -3.13 -37.89 24.39
CA GLU A 223 -2.73 -36.73 23.57
C GLU A 223 -3.63 -36.55 22.35
N LYS A 224 -3.93 -37.63 21.61
CA LYS A 224 -4.80 -37.59 20.42
C LYS A 224 -6.26 -37.26 20.79
N VAL A 225 -6.73 -37.67 21.97
CA VAL A 225 -8.04 -37.26 22.51
C VAL A 225 -8.10 -35.75 22.75
N SER A 226 -7.08 -35.16 23.37
CA SER A 226 -7.01 -33.72 23.59
C SER A 226 -6.90 -32.94 22.28
N GLU A 227 -6.09 -33.39 21.32
CA GLU A 227 -5.94 -32.73 20.02
C GLU A 227 -7.23 -32.73 19.20
N VAL A 228 -7.96 -33.85 19.13
CA VAL A 228 -9.23 -33.94 18.42
C VAL A 228 -10.33 -33.11 19.12
N HIS A 229 -10.26 -33.02 20.46
CA HIS A 229 -11.15 -32.16 21.22
C HIS A 229 -10.91 -30.68 20.91
N GLU A 230 -9.67 -30.21 20.98
CA GLU A 230 -9.33 -28.81 20.70
C GLU A 230 -9.61 -28.41 19.24
N SER A 231 -9.34 -29.30 18.28
CA SER A 231 -9.51 -28.99 16.85
C SER A 231 -10.96 -29.04 16.36
N ARG A 232 -11.79 -29.96 16.85
CA ARG A 232 -13.16 -30.18 16.31
C ARG A 232 -14.27 -29.97 17.33
N PHE A 233 -13.98 -30.09 18.62
CA PHE A 233 -14.98 -30.10 19.69
C PHE A 233 -14.69 -29.12 20.82
N ALA A 234 -14.03 -28.00 20.52
CA ALA A 234 -13.75 -26.93 21.49
C ALA A 234 -15.00 -26.35 22.19
N HIS A 235 -16.19 -26.57 21.61
CA HIS A 235 -17.49 -26.15 22.14
C HIS A 235 -18.12 -27.14 23.14
N LEU A 236 -17.58 -28.36 23.27
CA LEU A 236 -18.03 -29.38 24.22
C LEU A 236 -17.05 -29.49 25.37
N SER A 237 -17.50 -29.90 26.55
CA SER A 237 -16.55 -30.23 27.63
C SER A 237 -15.77 -31.51 27.32
N LEU A 238 -14.54 -31.62 27.83
CA LEU A 238 -13.70 -32.82 27.66
C LEU A 238 -14.39 -34.09 28.19
N GLU A 239 -15.19 -33.96 29.24
CA GLU A 239 -15.94 -35.07 29.86
C GLU A 239 -17.08 -35.56 28.97
N GLU A 240 -17.83 -34.65 28.34
CA GLU A 240 -18.86 -34.99 27.36
C GLU A 240 -18.27 -35.59 26.09
N TYR A 241 -17.09 -35.11 25.67
CA TYR A 241 -16.38 -35.68 24.53
C TYR A 241 -15.94 -37.12 24.81
N LYS A 242 -15.38 -37.40 26.01
CA LYS A 242 -14.98 -38.75 26.43
C LYS A 242 -16.13 -39.76 26.41
N ARG A 243 -17.36 -39.33 26.73
CA ARG A 243 -18.56 -40.19 26.66
C ARG A 243 -18.96 -40.60 25.23
N ASN A 244 -18.46 -39.88 24.22
CA ASN A 244 -18.72 -40.18 22.81
C ASN A 244 -17.64 -41.08 22.16
N ILE A 245 -16.71 -41.61 22.95
CA ILE A 245 -15.65 -42.50 22.48
C ILE A 245 -16.11 -43.95 22.63
N GLU A 246 -16.03 -44.72 21.55
CA GLU A 246 -16.35 -46.15 21.51
C GLU A 246 -15.07 -46.95 21.33
N ILE A 247 -14.93 -48.07 22.04
CA ILE A 247 -13.80 -48.99 21.87
C ILE A 247 -14.24 -50.08 20.88
N VAL A 248 -13.70 -50.04 19.67
CA VAL A 248 -14.00 -51.00 18.61
C VAL A 248 -12.88 -52.03 18.55
N LYS A 249 -13.24 -53.31 18.62
CA LYS A 249 -12.30 -54.44 18.59
C LYS A 249 -12.21 -55.03 17.18
N ASP A 250 -11.88 -54.18 16.20
CA ASP A 250 -11.66 -54.58 14.80
C ASP A 250 -10.17 -54.56 14.48
N GLU A 251 -9.66 -55.66 13.93
CA GLU A 251 -8.25 -55.82 13.57
C GLU A 251 -7.84 -54.88 12.43
N GLU A 252 -8.74 -54.60 11.48
CA GLU A 252 -8.51 -53.64 10.38
C GLU A 252 -8.34 -52.20 10.88
N LEU A 253 -9.12 -51.78 11.89
CA LEU A 253 -9.00 -50.46 12.49
C LEU A 253 -7.73 -50.33 13.34
N VAL A 254 -7.25 -51.44 13.91
CA VAL A 254 -5.95 -51.52 14.58
C VAL A 254 -4.82 -51.32 13.58
N GLU A 255 -4.90 -51.89 12.38
CA GLU A 255 -3.91 -51.68 11.32
C GLU A 255 -3.94 -50.27 10.74
N GLN A 256 -5.12 -49.71 10.47
CA GLN A 256 -5.25 -48.31 10.04
C GLN A 256 -4.69 -47.34 11.08
N TRP A 257 -4.97 -47.59 12.37
CA TRP A 257 -4.39 -46.79 13.44
C TRP A 257 -2.87 -46.95 13.51
N LYS A 258 -2.33 -48.16 13.29
CA LYS A 258 -0.87 -48.38 13.23
C LYS A 258 -0.24 -47.61 12.09
N GLU A 259 -0.87 -47.57 10.92
CA GLU A 259 -0.40 -46.77 9.77
C GLU A 259 -0.50 -45.25 10.01
N GLU A 260 -1.58 -44.78 10.62
CA GLU A 260 -1.71 -43.37 11.01
C GLU A 260 -0.68 -42.98 12.07
N SER A 261 -0.38 -43.87 13.00
CA SER A 261 0.59 -43.64 14.08
C SER A 261 2.05 -43.77 13.61
N ARG A 262 2.30 -44.29 12.39
CA ARG A 262 3.62 -44.23 11.77
C ARG A 262 4.01 -42.82 11.39
N LYS A 263 3.04 -41.97 11.03
CA LYS A 263 3.31 -40.61 10.58
C LYS A 263 3.47 -39.69 11.79
N LYS A 264 4.69 -39.56 12.31
CA LYS A 264 5.01 -38.58 13.36
C LYS A 264 5.63 -37.34 12.74
N THR A 265 5.03 -36.19 13.01
CA THR A 265 5.64 -34.91 12.63
C THR A 265 6.70 -34.54 13.66
N ILE A 266 7.95 -34.40 13.23
CA ILE A 266 9.06 -33.96 14.07
C ILE A 266 9.59 -32.63 13.54
N TYR A 267 10.00 -31.75 14.45
CA TYR A 267 10.51 -30.42 14.14
C TYR A 267 12.02 -30.40 14.34
N LYS A 268 12.78 -30.12 13.28
CA LYS A 268 14.23 -29.94 13.33
C LYS A 268 14.59 -28.47 13.33
N LEU A 269 15.60 -28.08 14.09
CA LEU A 269 16.06 -26.70 14.17
C LEU A 269 16.91 -26.37 12.93
N LYS A 270 16.55 -25.33 12.17
CA LYS A 270 17.30 -24.95 10.95
C LYS A 270 18.70 -24.40 11.22
N SER A 271 18.93 -23.86 12.41
CA SER A 271 20.24 -23.33 12.82
C SER A 271 21.22 -24.42 13.28
N ASP A 272 20.70 -25.57 13.69
CA ASP A 272 21.49 -26.73 14.11
C ASP A 272 20.85 -28.02 13.57
N PRO A 273 21.24 -28.45 12.36
CA PRO A 273 20.68 -29.64 11.73
C PRO A 273 21.08 -30.95 12.45
N GLU A 274 21.99 -30.88 13.43
CA GLU A 274 22.46 -32.01 14.23
C GLU A 274 21.74 -32.11 15.59
N ALA A 275 20.91 -31.12 15.93
CA ALA A 275 20.06 -31.15 17.10
C ALA A 275 19.01 -32.28 17.00
N GLU A 276 18.76 -32.96 18.13
CA GLU A 276 17.76 -34.04 18.20
C GLU A 276 16.39 -33.53 17.74
N PRO A 277 15.69 -34.29 16.88
CA PRO A 277 14.43 -33.84 16.31
C PRO A 277 13.36 -33.82 17.41
N VAL A 278 12.69 -32.68 17.56
CA VAL A 278 11.84 -32.37 18.72
C VAL A 278 10.35 -32.43 18.37
N ASP A 279 9.51 -32.90 19.29
CA ASP A 279 8.04 -32.87 19.14
C ASP A 279 7.49 -31.43 19.17
N LEU A 280 6.34 -31.19 18.52
CA LEU A 280 5.72 -29.86 18.37
C LEU A 280 5.64 -29.07 19.69
N LYS A 281 5.16 -29.72 20.76
CA LYS A 281 5.02 -29.09 22.09
C LYS A 281 6.36 -28.64 22.67
N LYS A 282 7.41 -29.43 22.51
CA LYS A 282 8.75 -29.10 23.00
C LYS A 282 9.39 -28.01 22.13
N ALA A 283 9.23 -28.09 20.81
CA ALA A 283 9.66 -27.04 19.88
C ALA A 283 9.00 -25.69 20.18
N GLU A 284 7.71 -25.66 20.52
CA GLU A 284 7.02 -24.43 20.94
C GLU A 284 7.55 -23.86 22.26
N VAL A 285 7.85 -24.71 23.24
CA VAL A 285 8.40 -24.29 24.54
C VAL A 285 9.81 -23.72 24.35
N ASP A 286 10.64 -24.39 23.58
CA ASP A 286 12.01 -23.94 23.33
C ASP A 286 12.02 -22.69 22.45
N PHE A 287 11.13 -22.60 21.44
CA PHE A 287 10.96 -21.37 20.68
C PHE A 287 10.52 -20.21 21.57
N SER A 288 9.61 -20.46 22.52
CA SER A 288 9.10 -19.42 23.42
C SER A 288 10.19 -18.80 24.30
N LYS A 289 11.27 -19.55 24.62
CA LYS A 289 12.44 -19.01 25.33
C LYS A 289 13.26 -18.05 24.47
N GLU A 290 13.29 -18.27 23.15
CA GLU A 290 14.01 -17.42 22.20
C GLU A 290 13.21 -16.17 21.77
N ILE A 291 11.88 -16.19 21.89
CA ILE A 291 10.99 -15.09 21.45
C ILE A 291 11.39 -13.70 22.02
N PRO A 292 11.72 -13.53 23.31
CA PRO A 292 12.15 -12.23 23.85
C PRO A 292 13.35 -11.60 23.11
N GLY A 293 14.21 -12.42 22.50
CA GLY A 293 15.33 -11.94 21.69
C GLY A 293 14.92 -11.40 20.30
N LEU A 294 13.72 -11.75 19.82
CA LEU A 294 13.26 -11.53 18.45
C LEU A 294 12.47 -10.23 18.24
N TYR A 295 12.15 -9.53 19.31
CA TYR A 295 11.54 -8.20 19.25
C TYR A 295 12.32 -7.20 20.13
N GLU A 296 12.01 -5.93 19.97
CA GLU A 296 12.57 -4.83 20.76
C GLU A 296 11.48 -3.83 21.10
N ALA A 297 11.54 -3.25 22.29
CA ALA A 297 10.72 -2.09 22.66
C ALA A 297 11.30 -0.84 21.99
N THR A 298 10.46 -0.09 21.29
CA THR A 298 10.86 1.07 20.48
C THR A 298 9.81 2.17 20.53
N HIS A 299 10.25 3.42 20.68
CA HIS A 299 9.36 4.58 20.50
C HIS A 299 9.18 4.97 19.03
N ARG A 300 10.11 4.54 18.16
CA ARG A 300 10.12 4.82 16.73
C ARG A 300 10.28 3.54 15.96
N ALA A 301 9.25 3.18 15.20
CA ALA A 301 9.27 2.02 14.31
C ALA A 301 9.13 2.48 12.85
N VAL A 302 9.93 1.88 11.98
CA VAL A 302 9.78 2.02 10.52
C VAL A 302 9.53 0.64 9.95
N LEU A 303 8.47 0.52 9.14
CA LEU A 303 8.04 -0.74 8.57
C LEU A 303 7.62 -0.59 7.10
N PRO A 304 7.83 -1.64 6.27
CA PRO A 304 7.33 -1.65 4.90
C PRO A 304 5.80 -1.59 4.85
N ALA A 305 5.29 -0.97 3.79
CA ALA A 305 3.86 -0.88 3.51
C ALA A 305 3.12 -2.23 3.52
N LYS A 306 3.69 -3.28 2.90
CA LYS A 306 3.11 -4.64 2.92
C LYS A 306 2.93 -5.19 4.34
N VAL A 307 3.91 -4.95 5.21
CA VAL A 307 3.86 -5.37 6.61
C VAL A 307 2.80 -4.57 7.36
N ALA A 308 2.74 -3.26 7.13
CA ALA A 308 1.74 -2.37 7.73
C ALA A 308 0.29 -2.75 7.39
N GLN A 309 0.06 -3.28 6.18
CA GLN A 309 -1.26 -3.76 5.74
C GLN A 309 -1.67 -5.08 6.41
N GLY A 310 -0.71 -5.91 6.83
CA GLY A 310 -0.91 -7.24 7.43
C GLY A 310 -0.66 -7.30 8.94
N LEU A 311 -0.70 -6.16 9.64
CA LEU A 311 -0.58 -6.11 11.11
C LEU A 311 -1.83 -6.70 11.78
N GLU A 312 -1.61 -7.42 12.89
CA GLU A 312 -2.68 -8.01 13.70
C GLU A 312 -3.30 -6.99 14.69
N ASP A 313 -2.52 -6.00 15.12
CA ASP A 313 -2.97 -4.98 16.05
C ASP A 313 -3.94 -3.99 15.40
N ARG A 314 -5.22 -4.10 15.77
CA ARG A 314 -6.30 -3.27 15.24
C ARG A 314 -6.14 -1.78 15.56
N ASN A 315 -5.57 -1.43 16.71
CA ASN A 315 -5.42 -0.03 17.14
C ASN A 315 -4.37 0.68 16.27
N ILE A 316 -3.22 0.03 16.05
CA ILE A 316 -2.16 0.54 15.18
C ILE A 316 -2.64 0.60 13.73
N VAL A 317 -3.31 -0.45 13.24
CA VAL A 317 -3.90 -0.47 11.89
C VAL A 317 -4.90 0.67 11.70
N HIS A 318 -5.75 0.94 12.69
CA HIS A 318 -6.70 2.05 12.63
C HIS A 318 -5.98 3.40 12.52
N ALA A 319 -4.96 3.63 13.33
CA ALA A 319 -4.17 4.87 13.28
C ALA A 319 -3.48 5.06 11.91
N ILE A 320 -2.88 4.00 11.36
CA ILE A 320 -2.25 4.03 10.03
C ILE A 320 -3.30 4.34 8.96
N ARG A 321 -4.44 3.65 8.95
CA ARG A 321 -5.52 3.85 7.96
C ARG A 321 -6.10 5.27 8.03
N ARG A 322 -6.21 5.85 9.22
CA ARG A 322 -6.68 7.24 9.42
C ARG A 322 -5.76 8.24 8.72
N VAL A 323 -4.44 8.09 8.85
CA VAL A 323 -3.46 8.97 8.20
C VAL A 323 -3.36 8.64 6.70
N TRP A 324 -3.38 7.35 6.34
CA TRP A 324 -3.41 6.88 4.96
C TRP A 324 -4.56 7.52 4.16
N GLY A 325 -5.77 7.56 4.71
CA GLY A 325 -6.92 8.16 4.03
C GLY A 325 -6.76 9.66 3.75
N LYS A 326 -5.97 10.38 4.55
CA LYS A 326 -5.63 11.79 4.31
C LYS A 326 -4.54 11.90 3.25
N GLU A 327 -3.47 11.14 3.41
CA GLU A 327 -2.29 11.20 2.54
C GLU A 327 -2.57 10.67 1.12
N SER A 328 -3.43 9.65 0.99
CA SER A 328 -3.87 9.12 -0.30
C SER A 328 -4.71 10.11 -1.11
N ARG A 329 -5.37 11.08 -0.46
CA ARG A 329 -6.08 12.16 -1.16
C ARG A 329 -5.12 13.28 -1.56
N PHE A 330 -4.18 13.61 -0.66
CA PHE A 330 -3.20 14.65 -0.88
C PHE A 330 -1.89 14.30 -0.16
N ALA A 331 -0.90 13.91 -0.96
CA ALA A 331 0.38 13.34 -0.54
C ALA A 331 1.37 14.36 0.04
N LEU A 332 0.94 15.15 1.02
CA LEU A 332 1.69 16.29 1.53
C LEU A 332 2.96 15.87 2.28
N THR A 333 2.82 14.98 3.26
CA THR A 333 3.93 14.49 4.10
C THR A 333 4.98 13.78 3.25
N MET A 334 4.52 12.92 2.34
CA MET A 334 5.35 12.23 1.36
C MET A 334 6.09 13.24 0.48
N SER A 335 5.37 14.23 -0.08
CA SER A 335 6.00 15.27 -0.92
C SER A 335 7.11 16.03 -0.19
N PHE A 336 6.95 16.33 1.10
CA PHE A 336 7.97 17.01 1.90
C PHE A 336 9.19 16.13 2.13
N SER A 337 8.99 14.85 2.45
CA SER A 337 10.09 13.89 2.65
C SER A 337 10.92 13.70 1.38
N MET A 338 10.28 13.72 0.21
CA MET A 338 10.96 13.56 -1.09
C MET A 338 11.81 14.78 -1.47
N ARG A 339 11.50 16.00 -1.00
CA ARG A 339 12.26 17.21 -1.39
C ARG A 339 13.74 17.12 -1.01
N ALA A 340 14.02 16.64 0.20
CA ALA A 340 15.39 16.47 0.66
C ALA A 340 16.12 15.42 -0.19
N ALA A 341 15.48 14.27 -0.39
CA ALA A 341 16.04 13.17 -1.18
C ALA A 341 16.33 13.59 -2.64
N PHE A 342 15.41 14.30 -3.29
CA PHE A 342 15.59 14.80 -4.65
C PHE A 342 16.78 15.77 -4.80
N ARG A 343 17.02 16.63 -3.81
CA ARG A 343 18.19 17.50 -3.82
C ARG A 343 19.50 16.70 -3.74
N HIS A 344 19.52 15.63 -2.94
CA HIS A 344 20.69 14.74 -2.86
C HIS A 344 20.90 13.92 -4.12
N MET A 345 19.83 13.59 -4.85
CA MET A 345 19.89 12.85 -6.12
C MET A 345 19.99 13.76 -7.37
N HIS A 346 20.47 15.00 -7.22
CA HIS A 346 20.70 15.94 -8.33
C HIS A 346 19.45 16.27 -9.17
N LEU A 347 18.27 16.31 -8.52
CA LEU A 347 17.05 16.86 -9.11
C LEU A 347 16.81 18.29 -8.59
N TYR A 348 16.36 19.14 -9.50
CA TYR A 348 16.02 20.53 -9.23
C TYR A 348 14.52 20.68 -9.05
N LEU A 349 14.15 21.33 -7.95
CA LEU A 349 12.77 21.73 -7.68
C LEU A 349 12.58 23.19 -8.08
N PHE A 350 11.53 23.46 -8.84
CA PHE A 350 11.11 24.80 -9.20
C PHE A 350 9.60 24.93 -9.08
N LYS A 351 9.11 26.17 -9.03
CA LYS A 351 7.69 26.46 -8.92
C LYS A 351 7.20 27.06 -10.22
N ALA A 352 6.16 26.47 -10.81
CA ALA A 352 5.42 27.04 -11.94
C ALA A 352 3.97 27.23 -11.51
N GLY A 353 3.51 28.48 -11.50
CA GLY A 353 2.23 28.85 -10.88
C GLY A 353 2.18 28.52 -9.39
N LYS A 354 1.23 27.68 -8.96
CA LYS A 354 1.08 27.21 -7.56
C LYS A 354 1.69 25.83 -7.30
N ILE A 355 2.17 25.14 -8.34
CA ILE A 355 2.63 23.74 -8.25
C ILE A 355 4.16 23.70 -8.22
N ASN A 356 4.69 22.77 -7.42
CA ASN A 356 6.12 22.46 -7.40
C ASN A 356 6.41 21.36 -8.41
N PHE A 357 7.35 21.60 -9.29
CA PHE A 357 7.83 20.64 -10.29
C PHE A 357 9.24 20.17 -9.93
N VAL A 358 9.56 18.97 -10.40
CA VAL A 358 10.85 18.32 -10.25
C VAL A 358 11.39 18.01 -11.65
N THR A 359 12.64 18.37 -11.90
CA THR A 359 13.33 18.10 -13.17
C THR A 359 14.80 17.78 -12.89
N HIS A 360 15.44 17.01 -13.77
CA HIS A 360 16.88 16.81 -13.74
C HIS A 360 17.66 18.03 -14.26
N ILE A 361 17.08 18.78 -15.19
CA ILE A 361 17.75 19.90 -15.84
C ILE A 361 17.64 21.15 -14.98
N LYS A 362 18.77 21.80 -14.71
CA LYS A 362 18.78 23.08 -13.98
C LYS A 362 18.15 24.17 -14.84
N PRO A 363 17.04 24.81 -14.42
CA PRO A 363 16.45 25.91 -15.17
C PRO A 363 17.44 27.08 -15.29
N ASN A 364 17.77 27.48 -16.51
CA ASN A 364 18.69 28.55 -16.83
C ASN A 364 18.07 29.50 -17.88
N PRO A 365 17.33 30.53 -17.45
CA PRO A 365 16.69 31.47 -18.37
C PRO A 365 17.75 32.26 -19.15
N VAL A 366 17.56 32.34 -20.46
CA VAL A 366 18.37 33.18 -21.36
C VAL A 366 17.50 34.29 -21.93
N LYS A 367 18.08 35.48 -22.10
CA LYS A 367 17.41 36.60 -22.74
C LYS A 367 17.42 36.40 -24.25
N PRO A 368 16.34 36.74 -24.95
CA PRO A 368 16.27 36.59 -26.41
C PRO A 368 17.33 37.45 -27.14
N GLU A 369 17.75 38.57 -26.53
CA GLU A 369 18.77 39.51 -27.05
C GLU A 369 20.16 38.87 -27.20
N ASP A 370 20.48 37.88 -26.36
CA ASP A 370 21.81 37.22 -26.32
C ASP A 370 21.85 35.96 -27.20
N THR A 371 20.83 35.72 -28.04
CA THR A 371 20.65 34.47 -28.79
C THR A 371 20.55 34.68 -30.30
N ILE A 372 20.81 33.60 -31.03
CA ILE A 372 20.65 33.54 -32.50
C ILE A 372 19.18 33.86 -32.85
N PRO A 373 18.90 34.63 -33.94
CA PRO A 373 17.55 35.09 -34.28
C PRO A 373 16.47 34.00 -34.28
N SER A 374 16.74 32.82 -34.86
CA SER A 374 15.82 31.68 -34.87
C SER A 374 15.46 31.16 -33.47
N ILE A 375 16.41 31.19 -32.53
CA ILE A 375 16.17 30.80 -31.13
C ILE A 375 15.42 31.91 -30.40
N ALA A 376 15.74 33.17 -30.68
CA ALA A 376 15.05 34.32 -30.10
C ALA A 376 13.56 34.32 -30.47
N GLU A 377 13.21 34.01 -31.73
CA GLU A 377 11.83 33.86 -32.21
C GLU A 377 11.06 32.78 -31.43
N VAL A 378 11.67 31.60 -31.25
CA VAL A 378 11.09 30.50 -30.45
C VAL A 378 10.85 30.95 -28.99
N LEU A 379 11.83 31.61 -28.38
CA LEU A 379 11.75 32.06 -26.98
C LEU A 379 10.69 33.16 -26.81
N MET A 380 10.57 34.08 -27.77
CA MET A 380 9.53 35.11 -27.78
C MET A 380 8.15 34.48 -27.94
N PHE A 381 7.98 33.55 -28.89
CA PHE A 381 6.73 32.85 -29.10
C PHE A 381 6.30 32.05 -27.85
N LEU A 382 7.23 31.33 -27.21
CA LEU A 382 6.95 30.58 -25.98
C LEU A 382 6.66 31.49 -24.77
N LYS A 383 7.13 32.74 -24.77
CA LYS A 383 6.78 33.74 -23.76
C LYS A 383 5.34 34.24 -23.94
N GLU A 384 4.89 34.40 -25.17
CA GLU A 384 3.52 34.84 -25.51
C GLU A 384 2.50 33.70 -25.42
N HIS A 385 2.88 32.49 -25.82
CA HIS A 385 2.06 31.27 -25.82
C HIS A 385 2.67 30.18 -24.93
N PRO A 386 2.65 30.40 -23.61
CA PRO A 386 3.33 29.51 -22.69
C PRO A 386 2.50 28.21 -22.57
N GLY A 387 3.12 27.05 -22.75
CA GLY A 387 2.41 25.77 -22.85
C GLY A 387 2.14 25.29 -24.28
N SER A 388 2.81 25.84 -25.27
CA SER A 388 2.76 25.29 -26.63
C SER A 388 3.42 23.91 -26.68
N THR A 389 2.91 23.01 -27.53
CA THR A 389 3.55 21.71 -27.79
C THR A 389 4.61 21.85 -28.89
N ARG A 390 5.49 20.85 -29.03
CA ARG A 390 6.46 20.79 -30.13
C ARG A 390 5.78 20.82 -31.52
N GLN A 391 4.62 20.19 -31.64
CA GLN A 391 3.82 20.18 -32.88
C GLN A 391 3.27 21.58 -33.19
N HIS A 392 2.72 22.27 -32.19
CA HIS A 392 2.22 23.63 -32.38
C HIS A 392 3.34 24.61 -32.76
N LEU A 393 4.54 24.45 -32.19
CA LEU A 393 5.71 25.23 -32.61
C LEU A 393 6.09 25.00 -34.07
N LEU A 394 6.05 23.75 -34.54
CA LEU A 394 6.30 23.43 -35.95
C LEU A 394 5.27 24.06 -36.87
N GLU A 395 3.98 23.94 -36.53
CA GLU A 395 2.89 24.53 -37.33
C GLU A 395 3.02 26.05 -37.47
N VAL A 396 3.44 26.74 -36.41
CA VAL A 396 3.50 28.21 -36.42
C VAL A 396 4.79 28.74 -37.04
N LEU A 397 5.94 28.15 -36.72
CA LEU A 397 7.25 28.63 -37.17
C LEU A 397 7.65 28.06 -38.54
N HIS A 398 7.18 26.85 -38.87
CA HIS A 398 7.46 26.17 -40.13
C HIS A 398 6.20 25.50 -40.72
N PRO A 399 5.16 26.29 -41.06
CA PRO A 399 3.88 25.76 -41.57
C PRO A 399 3.98 24.93 -42.86
N SER A 400 5.09 25.02 -43.57
CA SER A 400 5.36 24.30 -44.82
C SER A 400 5.99 22.92 -44.64
N LEU A 401 6.37 22.53 -43.42
CA LEU A 401 7.07 21.26 -43.14
C LEU A 401 6.09 20.20 -42.62
N ASP A 402 6.13 19.00 -43.21
CA ASP A 402 5.42 17.84 -42.68
C ASP A 402 6.07 17.39 -41.36
N PRO A 403 5.33 17.25 -40.25
CA PRO A 403 5.86 16.82 -38.94
C PRO A 403 6.61 15.48 -38.94
N ALA A 404 6.39 14.60 -39.93
CA ALA A 404 7.10 13.32 -40.05
C ALA A 404 8.41 13.40 -40.86
N SER A 405 8.66 14.51 -41.57
CA SER A 405 9.81 14.70 -42.45
C SER A 405 11.15 14.78 -41.70
N LYS A 406 12.25 14.47 -42.40
CA LYS A 406 13.61 14.63 -41.85
C LYS A 406 13.94 16.11 -41.58
N GLU A 407 13.43 17.01 -42.41
CA GLU A 407 13.59 18.46 -42.29
C GLU A 407 12.91 19.03 -41.04
N ALA A 408 11.74 18.52 -40.65
CA ALA A 408 11.08 18.87 -39.39
C ALA A 408 11.89 18.42 -38.16
N LYS A 409 12.59 17.27 -38.24
CA LYS A 409 13.46 16.79 -37.16
C LYS A 409 14.71 17.66 -37.02
N ASP A 410 15.29 18.10 -38.13
CA ASP A 410 16.44 19.00 -38.14
C ASP A 410 16.06 20.40 -37.62
N ALA A 411 14.88 20.91 -37.98
CA ALA A 411 14.34 22.17 -37.43
C ALA A 411 14.07 22.10 -35.92
N LEU A 412 13.73 20.92 -35.39
CA LEU A 412 13.53 20.68 -33.95
C LEU A 412 14.82 20.37 -33.19
N GLN A 413 15.93 20.08 -33.86
CA GLN A 413 17.20 19.73 -33.22
C GLN A 413 17.70 20.82 -32.25
N PRO A 414 17.60 22.14 -32.57
CA PRO A 414 17.95 23.20 -31.62
C PRO A 414 17.09 23.20 -30.35
N LEU A 415 15.82 22.79 -30.42
CA LEU A 415 14.95 22.69 -29.23
C LEU A 415 15.45 21.63 -28.26
N GLY A 416 15.94 20.50 -28.77
CA GLY A 416 16.54 19.46 -27.94
C GLY A 416 17.71 20.00 -27.12
N TRP A 417 18.60 20.76 -27.76
CA TRP A 417 19.73 21.42 -27.09
C TRP A 417 19.27 22.48 -26.08
N LEU A 418 18.26 23.29 -26.42
CA LEU A 418 17.70 24.30 -25.51
C LEU A 418 17.07 23.68 -24.26
N ILE A 419 16.43 22.52 -24.41
CA ILE A 419 15.90 21.75 -23.27
C ILE A 419 17.06 21.20 -22.44
N GLU A 420 18.06 20.56 -23.05
CA GLU A 420 19.22 20.02 -22.33
C GLU A 420 19.98 21.07 -21.51
N ARG A 421 20.14 22.28 -22.06
CA ARG A 421 20.79 23.40 -21.38
C ARG A 421 19.90 24.10 -20.35
N GLY A 422 18.62 23.76 -20.29
CA GLY A 422 17.65 24.31 -19.34
C GLY A 422 17.11 25.69 -19.70
N HIS A 423 17.26 26.10 -20.96
CA HIS A 423 16.69 27.34 -21.50
C HIS A 423 15.19 27.22 -21.77
N ILE A 424 14.72 25.99 -22.03
CA ILE A 424 13.30 25.64 -22.14
C ILE A 424 13.03 24.47 -21.19
N ILE A 425 11.86 24.50 -20.54
CA ILE A 425 11.37 23.40 -19.72
C ILE A 425 10.30 22.65 -20.51
N GLU A 426 10.50 21.35 -20.70
CA GLU A 426 9.47 20.44 -21.16
C GLU A 426 8.77 19.78 -19.98
N PHE A 427 7.46 19.92 -19.89
CA PHE A 427 6.63 19.27 -18.88
C PHE A 427 6.24 17.85 -19.31
N PHE A 428 5.80 17.05 -18.34
CA PHE A 428 5.36 15.67 -18.56
C PHE A 428 4.27 15.51 -19.65
N ASN A 429 3.43 16.53 -19.84
CA ASN A 429 2.36 16.56 -20.84
C ASN A 429 2.85 17.00 -22.25
N GLY A 430 4.17 17.09 -22.47
CA GLY A 430 4.77 17.44 -23.77
C GLY A 430 4.75 18.94 -24.09
N THR A 431 4.48 19.76 -23.09
CA THR A 431 4.30 21.21 -23.27
C THR A 431 5.54 21.96 -22.85
N LEU A 432 5.78 23.09 -23.51
CA LEU A 432 7.01 23.84 -23.36
C LEU A 432 6.75 25.18 -22.69
N SER A 433 7.66 25.57 -21.80
CA SER A 433 7.66 26.89 -21.18
C SER A 433 9.08 27.39 -21.01
N VAL A 434 9.24 28.70 -21.16
CA VAL A 434 10.47 29.37 -20.76
C VAL A 434 10.53 29.41 -19.22
N PRO A 435 11.68 29.09 -18.60
CA PRO A 435 11.85 29.21 -17.15
C PRO A 435 11.72 30.68 -16.75
N LEU A 436 10.85 30.97 -15.79
CA LEU A 436 10.79 32.29 -15.19
C LEU A 436 12.06 32.50 -14.37
N GLY A 437 12.84 33.53 -14.70
CA GLY A 437 14.03 33.87 -13.93
C GLY A 437 13.67 34.10 -12.47
N ARG A 438 14.52 33.61 -11.57
CA ARG A 438 14.40 33.96 -10.15
C ARG A 438 14.58 35.47 -10.05
N ARG A 439 13.49 36.22 -9.93
CA ARG A 439 13.55 37.54 -9.28
C ARG A 439 14.02 37.25 -7.86
N ARG A 440 15.30 37.54 -7.58
CA ARG A 440 15.78 37.62 -6.20
C ARG A 440 14.87 38.64 -5.50
N ARG A 441 14.06 38.17 -4.55
CA ARG A 441 13.47 39.04 -3.55
C ARG A 441 14.52 39.30 -2.49
#